data_AF-A0A8J2L5J3-F1
#
_entry.id   AF-A0A8J2L5J3-F1
#
_cell.length_a   1.000
_cell.length_b   1.000
_cell.length_c   1.000
_cell.angle_alpha   90.00
_cell.angle_beta   90.00
_cell.angle_gamma   90.00
#
_symmetry.space_group_name_H-M   'P 1'
#
loop_
_entity.id
_entity.type
_entity.pdbx_description
1 polymer ?
#
loop_
_entity_poly.entity_id
_entity_poly.type
_entity_poly.pdbx_seq_one_letter_code
_entity_poly.pdbx_strand_id
1 'polypeptide(L)' 'GQFDCEVYKETKVKNLDLNSFEVNQVYYPSKDGTAIPMYIVHKKSMIQDGSAPVQLTGYGANIRGGG' A
#
# COMPACT_ATOMS: atom_id res chain seq x y z
N GLY A 1 12.06 22.68 -24.58
CA GLY A 1 13.13 22.56 -23.57
C GLY A 1 12.83 21.34 -22.74
N GLN A 2 13.77 20.41 -22.67
CA GLN A 2 13.65 19.21 -21.86
C GLN A 2 14.05 19.58 -20.43
N PHE A 3 13.16 19.39 -19.47
CA PHE A 3 13.47 19.60 -18.06
C PHE A 3 14.05 18.29 -17.53
N ASP A 4 15.35 18.29 -17.21
CA ASP A 4 15.97 17.18 -16.50
C ASP A 4 15.56 17.26 -15.02
N CYS A 5 14.62 16.40 -14.64
CA CYS A 5 14.26 16.19 -13.24
C CYS A 5 15.19 15.12 -12.66
N GLU A 6 16.22 15.58 -11.95
CA GLU A 6 17.12 14.72 -11.20
C GLU A 6 16.69 14.62 -9.73
N VAL A 7 17.00 13.49 -9.09
CA VAL A 7 16.68 13.25 -7.67
C VAL A 7 17.53 14.19 -6.81
N TYR A 8 16.91 15.22 -6.25
CA TYR A 8 17.58 16.16 -5.34
C TYR A 8 17.98 15.52 -4.00
N LYS A 9 17.17 14.59 -3.50
CA LYS A 9 17.43 13.88 -2.23
C LYS A 9 16.65 12.57 -2.15
N GLU A 10 17.31 11.51 -1.71
CA GLU A 10 16.71 10.20 -1.43
C GLU A 10 17.12 9.74 -0.03
N THR A 11 16.16 9.30 0.78
CA THR A 11 16.45 8.73 2.11
C THR A 11 16.64 7.23 1.98
N LYS A 12 17.88 6.77 2.20
CA LYS A 12 18.21 5.34 2.23
C LYS A 12 18.17 4.83 3.66
N VAL A 13 17.32 3.83 3.90
CA VAL A 13 17.25 3.13 5.19
C VAL A 13 18.26 2.00 5.19
N LYS A 14 19.11 1.92 6.22
CA LYS A 14 20.14 0.89 6.33
C LYS A 14 19.49 -0.51 6.40
N ASN A 15 19.99 -1.44 5.60
CA ASN A 15 19.54 -2.84 5.52
C ASN A 15 18.08 -3.04 5.05
N LEU A 16 17.51 -2.08 4.31
CA LEU A 16 16.19 -2.21 3.69
C LEU A 16 16.31 -2.19 2.17
N ASP A 17 16.04 -3.32 1.51
CA ASP A 17 15.91 -3.38 0.06
C ASP A 17 14.44 -3.26 -0.34
N LEU A 18 14.05 -2.08 -0.83
CA LEU A 18 12.69 -1.80 -1.28
C LEU A 18 12.28 -2.63 -2.51
N ASN A 19 13.24 -3.07 -3.33
CA ASN A 19 12.94 -3.88 -4.52
C ASN A 19 12.45 -5.29 -4.17
N SER A 20 12.71 -5.75 -2.94
CA SER A 20 12.23 -7.04 -2.43
C SER A 20 10.75 -7.04 -2.03
N PHE A 21 10.11 -5.86 -1.99
CA PHE A 21 8.70 -5.70 -1.64
C PHE A 21 7.85 -5.40 -2.87
N GLU A 22 6.57 -5.73 -2.78
CA GLU A 22 5.54 -5.33 -3.72
C GLU A 22 4.36 -4.71 -2.99
N VAL A 23 3.64 -3.84 -3.71
CA VAL A 23 2.45 -3.15 -3.23
C VAL A 23 1.33 -3.46 -4.21
N ASN A 24 0.31 -4.16 -3.72
CA ASN A 24 -0.86 -4.53 -4.49
C ASN A 24 -2.06 -3.69 -4.01
N GLN A 25 -2.75 -3.04 -4.95
CA GLN A 25 -4.04 -2.42 -4.66
C GLN A 25 -5.15 -3.43 -4.98
N VAL A 26 -5.99 -3.71 -3.99
CA VAL A 26 -7.13 -4.62 -4.13
C VAL A 26 -8.42 -3.89 -3.77
N TYR A 27 -9.53 -4.36 -4.33
CA TYR A 27 -10.87 -3.88 -4.01
C TYR A 27 -11.67 -5.02 -3.36
N TYR A 28 -12.11 -4.80 -2.13
CA TYR A 28 -12.91 -5.77 -1.39
C TYR A 28 -14.38 -5.31 -1.34
N PRO A 29 -15.36 -6.17 -1.62
CA PRO A 29 -16.77 -5.82 -1.48
C PRO A 29 -17.15 -5.68 0.00
N SER A 30 -17.60 -4.49 0.40
CA SER A 30 -18.28 -4.26 1.68
C SER A 30 -19.58 -5.07 1.74
N LYS A 31 -20.15 -5.20 2.94
CA LYS A 31 -21.42 -5.90 3.17
C LYS A 31 -22.58 -5.34 2.32
N ASP A 32 -22.54 -4.05 2.02
CA ASP A 32 -23.53 -3.36 1.19
C ASP A 32 -23.18 -3.34 -0.32
N GLY A 33 -22.10 -4.01 -0.72
CA GLY A 33 -21.63 -4.06 -2.10
C GLY A 33 -20.68 -2.91 -2.48
N THR A 34 -20.42 -1.96 -1.58
CA THR A 34 -19.44 -0.88 -1.85
C THR A 34 -18.03 -1.46 -1.99
N ALA A 35 -17.34 -1.15 -3.08
CA ALA A 35 -15.95 -1.57 -3.26
C ALA A 35 -15.01 -0.73 -2.39
N ILE A 36 -14.33 -1.37 -1.43
CA ILE A 36 -13.37 -0.73 -0.53
C ILE A 36 -11.95 -0.96 -1.06
N PRO A 37 -11.21 0.09 -1.43
CA PRO A 37 -9.82 -0.03 -1.83
C PRO A 37 -8.93 -0.32 -0.62
N MET A 38 -7.98 -1.24 -0.76
CA MET A 38 -6.97 -1.58 0.24
C MET A 38 -5.62 -1.76 -0.43
N TYR A 39 -4.55 -1.30 0.22
CA TYR A 39 -3.18 -1.60 -0.18
C TYR A 39 -2.64 -2.75 0.66
N ILE A 40 -2.05 -3.74 0.00
CA ILE A 40 -1.37 -4.87 0.63
C ILE A 40 0.11 -4.75 0.28
N VAL A 41 0.97 -4.68 1.29
CA VAL A 41 2.42 -4.59 1.14
C VAL A 41 3.06 -5.84 1.73
N HIS A 42 3.85 -6.56 0.95
CA HIS A 42 4.57 -7.74 1.42
C HIS A 42 5.84 -7.97 0.60
N LYS A 43 6.70 -8.89 1.08
CA LYS A 43 7.86 -9.35 0.31
C LYS A 43 7.38 -10.15 -0.91
N LYS A 44 8.07 -9.98 -2.04
CA LYS A 44 7.81 -10.75 -3.27
C LYS A 44 8.00 -12.25 -3.10
N SER A 45 8.88 -12.68 -2.20
CA SER A 45 9.15 -14.09 -1.90
C SER A 45 8.25 -14.69 -0.82
N MET A 46 7.25 -13.96 -0.34
CA MET A 46 6.34 -14.44 0.70
C MET A 46 5.37 -15.49 0.15
N ILE A 47 5.26 -16.62 0.84
CA ILE A 47 4.32 -17.70 0.49
C ILE A 47 2.93 -17.31 0.99
N GLN A 48 1.97 -17.20 0.07
CA GLN A 48 0.58 -16.84 0.36
C GLN A 48 -0.25 -18.07 0.81
N ASP A 49 0.17 -18.73 1.89
CA ASP A 49 -0.48 -19.94 2.44
C ASP A 49 -1.37 -19.68 3.67
N GLY A 50 -1.49 -18.41 4.09
CA GLY A 50 -2.25 -18.00 5.27
C GLY A 50 -1.50 -18.16 6.61
N SER A 51 -0.25 -18.61 6.60
CA SER A 51 0.60 -18.69 7.80
C SER A 51 1.24 -17.35 8.20
N ALA A 52 1.28 -16.40 7.26
CA ALA A 52 1.92 -15.11 7.47
C ALA A 52 1.12 -14.23 8.44
N PRO A 53 1.75 -13.63 9.46
CA PRO A 53 1.08 -12.68 10.34
C PRO A 53 0.69 -11.42 9.56
N VAL A 54 -0.53 -10.94 9.80
CA VAL A 54 -1.11 -9.78 9.13
C VAL A 54 -1.30 -8.64 10.12
N GLN A 55 -0.84 -7.44 9.74
CA GLN A 55 -1.15 -6.20 10.44
C GLN A 55 -2.04 -5.35 9.53
N LEU A 56 -3.31 -5.19 9.92
CA LEU A 56 -4.26 -4.32 9.24
C LEU A 56 -4.32 -2.97 9.97
N THR A 57 -4.02 -1.89 9.26
CA THR A 57 -4.19 -0.53 9.77
C THR A 57 -5.26 0.19 8.95
N GLY A 58 -6.12 0.92 9.65
CA GLY A 58 -7.19 1.70 9.03
C GLY A 58 -7.68 2.74 10.02
N TYR A 59 -7.87 3.97 9.56
CA TYR A 59 -8.31 5.06 10.43
C TYR A 59 -9.81 5.35 10.31
N GLY A 60 -10.51 4.85 9.28
CA GLY A 60 -11.95 5.07 9.09
C GLY A 60 -12.27 6.55 8.84
N ALA A 61 -12.56 6.91 7.58
CA ALA A 61 -12.83 8.31 7.24
C ALA A 61 -14.13 8.82 7.89
N ASN A 62 -14.06 9.93 8.63
CA ASN A 62 -15.21 10.76 8.95
C ASN A 62 -15.66 11.49 7.67
N ILE A 63 -16.60 10.92 6.93
CA ILE A 63 -17.30 11.64 5.87
C ILE A 63 -18.43 12.48 6.47
N ARG A 64 -18.15 13.75 6.79
CA ARG A 64 -19.23 14.74 6.91
C ARG A 64 -19.62 15.16 5.48
N GLY A 65 -20.71 14.58 4.98
CA GLY A 65 -21.42 15.08 3.81
C GLY A 65 -22.09 16.42 4.15
N GLY A 66 -21.92 17.40 3.28
CA GLY A 66 -22.57 18.71 3.36
C GLY A 66 -22.54 19.38 2.00
N GLY A 67 -23.57 19.13 1.23
CA GLY A 67 -23.94 19.80 -0.02
C GLY A 67 -25.44 19.71 -0.17
#